data_AF-A0A3M1P0W7-F1
#
_entry.id   AF-A0A3M1P0W7-F1
#
_cell.length_a   1.000
_cell.length_b   1.000
_cell.length_c   1.000
_cell.angle_alpha   90.00
_cell.angle_beta   90.00
_cell.angle_gamma   90.00
#
_symmetry.space_group_name_H-M   'P 1'
#
loop_
_entity.id
_entity.type
_entity.pdbx_description
1 polymer ?
#
loop_
_entity_poly.entity_id
_entity_poly.type
_entity_poly.pdbx_seq_one_letter_code
_entity_poly.pdbx_strand_id
1 'polypeptide(L)'
;MQLELTPVYAGKRGMPRTFILNGDQWALEGNILKWDDWLNFAGLHTMYKLTRVRGRYESYLDEGNQTPSVYSLVEREDDPRWRWLYKYGHRLRFVSAVYGNTVYTYPSEKYTYEIYVTTSGFIARVREE
;
A
#
# COMPACT_ATOMS: atom_id res chain seq x y z
N MET A 1 -17.63 2.79 6.50
CA MET A 1 -17.04 1.61 7.17
C MET A 1 -15.99 2.05 8.18
N GLN A 2 -15.82 1.31 9.27
CA GLN A 2 -14.71 1.52 10.22
C GLN A 2 -13.61 0.50 9.92
N LEU A 3 -12.38 0.96 9.75
CA LEU A 3 -11.21 0.13 9.49
C LEU A 3 -10.21 0.28 10.64
N GLU A 4 -9.80 -0.82 11.25
CA GLU A 4 -8.68 -0.85 12.18
C GLU A 4 -7.43 -1.39 11.48
N LEU A 5 -6.34 -0.63 11.54
CA LEU A 5 -5.06 -0.99 10.94
C LEU A 5 -3.98 -1.08 12.03
N THR A 6 -3.38 -2.25 12.16
CA THR A 6 -2.24 -2.47 13.05
C THR A 6 -0.97 -2.61 12.22
N PRO A 7 -0.04 -1.64 12.28
CA PRO A 7 1.21 -1.76 11.54
C PRO A 7 2.12 -2.81 12.19
N VAL A 8 2.87 -3.56 11.38
CA VAL A 8 3.85 -4.54 11.86
C VAL A 8 5.23 -4.12 11.39
N TYR A 9 6.12 -3.82 12.33
CA TYR A 9 7.50 -3.42 12.07
C TYR A 9 8.45 -4.48 12.62
N ALA A 10 9.26 -5.09 11.76
CA ALA A 10 10.23 -6.13 12.16
C ALA A 10 9.61 -7.23 13.05
N GLY A 11 8.39 -7.67 12.70
CA GLY A 11 7.65 -8.70 13.45
C GLY A 11 6.92 -8.20 14.71
N LYS A 12 7.08 -6.93 15.10
CA LYS A 12 6.39 -6.33 16.26
C LYS A 12 5.17 -5.55 15.81
N ARG A 13 4.02 -5.81 16.44
CA ARG A 13 2.79 -5.02 16.25
C ARG A 13 2.97 -3.65 16.90
N GLY A 14 2.70 -2.60 16.13
CA GLY A 14 2.60 -1.23 16.63
C GLY A 14 1.22 -0.94 17.22
N MET A 15 0.95 0.33 17.49
CA MET A 15 -0.37 0.75 17.99
C MET A 15 -1.42 0.67 16.86
N PRO A 16 -2.59 0.06 17.11
CA PRO A 16 -3.69 0.07 16.16
C PRO A 16 -4.17 1.50 15.91
N ARG A 17 -4.58 1.77 14.67
CA ARG A 17 -5.17 3.04 14.25
C ARG A 17 -6.52 2.77 13.60
N THR A 18 -7.52 3.55 13.98
CA THR A 18 -8.88 3.42 13.46
C THR A 18 -9.19 4.54 12.49
N PHE A 19 -9.79 4.18 11.35
CA PHE A 19 -10.16 5.08 10.26
C PHE A 19 -11.64 4.91 9.92
N ILE A 20 -12.31 6.00 9.56
CA ILE A 20 -13.68 5.98 9.08
C ILE A 20 -13.65 6.22 7.57
N LEU A 21 -13.83 5.14 6.79
CA LEU A 21 -13.77 5.19 5.34
C LEU A 21 -15.17 5.27 4.73
N ASN A 22 -15.35 6.17 3.77
CA ASN A 22 -16.49 6.25 2.86
C ASN A 22 -16.12 5.53 1.55
N GLY A 23 -16.94 4.57 1.13
CA GLY A 23 -16.68 3.70 -0.01
C GLY A 23 -17.25 2.29 0.20
N ASP A 24 -17.20 1.50 -0.87
CA ASP A 24 -17.61 0.09 -0.87
C ASP A 24 -16.46 -0.82 -0.41
N GLN A 25 -15.22 -0.40 -0.64
CA GLN A 25 -14.01 -1.13 -0.33
C GLN A 25 -13.00 -0.26 0.42
N TRP A 26 -12.14 -0.89 1.20
CA TRP A 26 -10.94 -0.22 1.68
C TRP A 26 -9.80 -0.43 0.67
N ALA A 27 -8.93 0.57 0.53
CA ALA A 27 -7.78 0.53 -0.33
C ALA A 27 -6.54 1.02 0.42
N LEU A 28 -5.46 0.26 0.33
CA LEU A 28 -4.15 0.60 0.87
C LEU A 28 -3.19 0.86 -0.28
N GLU A 29 -2.55 2.02 -0.25
CA GLU A 29 -1.66 2.47 -1.31
C GLU A 29 -0.21 2.59 -0.82
N GLY A 30 0.71 2.47 -1.76
CA GLY A 30 2.11 2.75 -1.54
C GLY A 30 2.92 2.75 -2.82
N ASN A 31 4.20 3.06 -2.66
CA ASN A 31 5.19 3.06 -3.73
C ASN A 31 6.08 1.83 -3.61
N ILE A 32 6.49 1.32 -4.77
CA ILE A 32 7.36 0.15 -4.90
C ILE A 32 8.51 0.50 -5.84
N LEU A 33 9.72 0.15 -5.41
CA LEU A 33 10.91 0.11 -6.26
C LEU A 33 11.36 -1.34 -6.36
N LYS A 34 11.23 -1.88 -7.57
CA LYS A 34 11.62 -3.23 -7.93
C LYS A 34 13.03 -3.21 -8.51
N TRP A 35 13.92 -3.98 -7.92
CA TRP A 35 15.24 -4.30 -8.48
C TRP A 35 15.13 -5.37 -9.57
N ASP A 36 16.16 -5.51 -10.39
CA ASP A 36 16.27 -6.62 -11.33
C ASP A 36 16.11 -7.97 -10.62
N ASP A 37 15.44 -8.92 -11.26
CA ASP A 37 15.06 -10.18 -10.61
C ASP A 37 16.27 -10.99 -10.11
N TRP A 38 17.42 -10.88 -10.79
CA TRP A 38 18.66 -11.56 -10.39
C TRP A 38 19.23 -11.03 -9.07
N LEU A 39 18.95 -9.77 -8.71
CA LEU A 39 19.39 -9.17 -7.46
C LEU A 39 18.61 -9.68 -6.24
N ASN A 40 17.40 -10.20 -6.42
CA ASN A 40 16.69 -10.88 -5.34
C ASN A 40 17.49 -12.10 -4.83
N PHE A 41 18.16 -12.84 -5.73
CA PHE A 41 19.03 -13.95 -5.33
C PHE A 41 20.29 -13.47 -4.60
N ALA A 42 20.74 -12.23 -4.85
CA ALA A 42 21.83 -11.58 -4.13
C ALA A 42 21.40 -10.95 -2.79
N GLY A 43 20.14 -11.11 -2.39
CA GLY A 43 19.60 -10.60 -1.11
C GLY A 43 19.11 -9.15 -1.14
N LEU A 44 19.07 -8.50 -2.32
CA LEU A 44 18.41 -7.20 -2.45
C LEU A 44 16.91 -7.40 -2.62
N HIS A 45 16.16 -6.97 -1.61
CA HIS A 45 14.70 -6.99 -1.64
C HIS A 45 14.12 -5.70 -2.19
N THR A 46 12.93 -5.81 -2.78
CA THR A 46 12.10 -4.69 -3.22
C THR A 46 11.93 -3.66 -2.11
N MET A 47 12.20 -2.39 -2.43
CA MET A 47 11.96 -1.29 -1.50
C MET A 47 10.51 -0.83 -1.62
N TYR A 48 9.90 -0.49 -0.50
CA TYR A 48 8.52 -0.05 -0.46
C TYR A 48 8.33 1.14 0.48
N LYS A 49 7.27 1.90 0.22
CA LYS A 49 6.77 2.93 1.14
C LYS A 49 5.25 2.95 1.08
N LEU A 50 4.60 2.57 2.17
CA LEU A 50 3.17 2.82 2.34
C LEU A 50 2.92 4.32 2.38
N THR A 51 1.84 4.77 1.76
CA THR A 51 1.49 6.20 1.68
C THR A 51 0.23 6.47 2.46
N ARG A 52 -0.89 5.86 2.05
CA ARG A 52 -2.21 6.20 2.56
C ARG A 52 -3.16 5.03 2.51
N VAL A 53 -4.21 5.13 3.32
CA VAL A 53 -5.39 4.28 3.28
C VAL A 53 -6.59 5.13 2.85
N ARG A 54 -7.45 4.59 2.00
CA ARG A 54 -8.64 5.30 1.52
C ARG A 54 -9.83 4.37 1.38
N GLY A 55 -11.03 4.94 1.41
CA GLY A 55 -12.20 4.28 0.88
C GLY A 55 -12.22 4.36 -0.64
N ARG A 56 -12.62 3.26 -1.29
CA ARG A 56 -12.75 3.14 -2.74
C ARG A 56 -14.21 2.83 -3.06
N TYR A 57 -14.78 3.56 -4.01
CA TYR A 57 -16.06 3.23 -4.61
C TYR A 57 -15.84 2.30 -5.80
N GLU A 58 -16.72 1.33 -5.98
CA GLU A 58 -16.64 0.42 -7.12
C GLU A 58 -17.09 1.11 -8.42
N SER A 59 -18.11 1.96 -8.30
CA SER A 59 -18.66 2.78 -9.39
C SER A 59 -17.86 4.07 -9.58
N TYR A 60 -17.51 4.37 -10.83
CA TYR A 60 -16.85 5.64 -11.16
C TYR A 60 -17.76 6.86 -10.91
N LEU A 61 -19.09 6.69 -11.02
CA LEU A 61 -20.05 7.77 -10.75
C LEU A 61 -20.02 8.13 -9.27
N ASP A 62 -19.93 7.13 -8.41
CA ASP A 62 -19.86 7.32 -6.96
C ASP A 62 -18.52 7.92 -6.56
N GLU A 63 -17.42 7.45 -7.15
CA GLU A 63 -16.09 8.03 -6.90
C GLU A 63 -16.02 9.52 -7.30
N GLY A 64 -16.78 9.95 -8.32
CA GLY A 64 -16.84 11.34 -8.77
C GLY A 64 -17.82 12.23 -7.99
N ASN A 65 -18.88 11.65 -7.40
CA ASN A 65 -19.96 12.40 -6.76
C ASN A 65 -19.96 12.33 -5.24
N GLN A 66 -19.40 11.27 -4.65
CA GLN A 66 -19.40 11.05 -3.21
C GLN A 66 -18.13 11.61 -2.55
N THR A 67 -18.21 11.86 -1.25
CA THR A 67 -17.08 12.40 -0.49
C THR A 67 -15.98 11.35 -0.32
N PRO A 68 -14.75 11.57 -0.80
CA PRO A 68 -13.65 10.64 -0.61
C PRO A 68 -13.19 10.65 0.85
N SER A 69 -12.74 9.49 1.32
CA SER A 69 -12.11 9.34 2.63
C SER A 69 -10.67 8.88 2.43
N VAL A 70 -9.72 9.71 2.85
CA VAL A 70 -8.29 9.43 2.64
C VAL A 70 -7.53 9.81 3.90
N TYR A 71 -6.72 8.88 4.40
CA TYR A 71 -5.89 9.06 5.59
C TYR A 71 -4.45 8.68 5.27
N SER A 72 -3.52 9.58 5.58
CA SER A 72 -2.09 9.28 5.44
C SER A 72 -1.64 8.27 6.49
N LEU A 73 -0.80 7.32 6.08
CA LEU A 73 -0.12 6.38 6.96
C LEU A 73 1.30 6.85 7.32
N VAL A 74 1.80 7.87 6.65
CA VAL A 74 3.13 8.44 6.85
C VAL A 74 3.05 9.91 7.26
N GLU A 75 4.05 10.37 8.01
CA GLU A 75 4.14 11.80 8.37
C GLU A 75 4.36 12.70 7.16
N ARG A 76 5.08 12.20 6.14
CA ARG A 76 5.41 12.92 4.91
C ARG A 76 5.12 12.06 3.69
N GLU A 77 4.01 12.34 3.02
CA GLU A 77 3.69 11.71 1.73
C GLU A 77 4.62 12.19 0.62
N ASP A 78 5.01 13.47 0.65
CA ASP A 78 5.78 14.19 -0.37
C ASP A 78 7.29 13.93 -0.32
N ASP A 79 7.70 12.67 -0.15
CA ASP A 79 9.12 12.33 -0.06
C ASP A 79 9.86 12.58 -1.39
N PRO A 80 10.79 13.56 -1.43
CA PRO A 80 11.49 13.92 -2.66
C PRO A 80 12.26 12.75 -3.28
N ARG A 81 12.68 11.78 -2.45
CA ARG A 81 13.39 10.58 -2.92
C ARG A 81 12.51 9.75 -3.83
N TRP A 82 11.26 9.50 -3.45
CA TRP A 82 10.33 8.74 -4.28
C TRP A 82 10.00 9.49 -5.57
N ARG A 83 9.77 10.81 -5.51
CA ARG A 83 9.56 11.62 -6.72
C ARG A 83 10.76 11.55 -7.68
N TRP A 84 11.97 11.59 -7.15
CA TRP A 84 13.19 11.40 -7.94
C TRP A 84 13.29 9.99 -8.52
N LEU A 85 12.96 8.95 -7.75
CA LEU A 85 12.93 7.56 -8.22
C LEU A 85 11.91 7.35 -9.34
N TYR A 86 10.72 7.93 -9.26
CA TYR A 86 9.76 7.89 -10.37
C TYR A 86 10.32 8.56 -11.64
N LYS A 87 11.02 9.69 -11.48
CA LYS A 87 11.53 10.46 -12.62
C LYS A 87 12.79 9.87 -13.24
N TYR A 88 13.68 9.28 -12.45
CA TYR A 88 15.03 8.88 -12.89
C TYR A 88 15.36 7.41 -12.59
N GLY A 89 14.51 6.68 -11.87
CA GLY A 89 14.75 5.29 -11.50
C GLY A 89 14.98 4.37 -12.70
N HIS A 90 14.29 4.62 -13.82
CA HIS A 90 14.51 3.91 -15.08
C HIS A 90 15.92 4.07 -15.67
N ARG A 91 16.71 5.05 -15.20
CA ARG A 91 18.11 5.27 -15.62
C ARG A 91 19.12 4.62 -14.68
N LEU A 92 18.67 4.16 -13.50
CA LEU A 92 19.55 3.54 -12.53
C LEU A 92 19.86 2.12 -12.96
N ARG A 93 21.14 1.77 -12.88
CA ARG A 93 21.56 0.39 -13.12
C ARG A 93 20.88 -0.50 -12.07
N PHE A 94 20.31 -1.61 -12.55
CA PHE A 94 19.64 -2.64 -11.77
C PHE A 94 18.26 -2.31 -11.20
N VAL A 95 17.69 -1.15 -11.50
CA VAL A 95 16.30 -0.86 -11.18
C VAL A 95 15.44 -1.33 -12.34
N SER A 96 14.61 -2.33 -12.08
CA SER A 96 13.67 -2.88 -13.07
C SER A 96 12.47 -1.96 -13.23
N ALA A 97 11.88 -1.49 -12.13
CA ALA A 97 10.69 -0.64 -12.16
C ALA A 97 10.51 0.21 -10.90
N VAL A 98 9.87 1.37 -11.06
CA VAL A 98 9.36 2.20 -9.96
C VAL A 98 7.90 2.51 -10.25
N TYR A 99 6.99 2.11 -9.36
CA TYR A 99 5.54 2.21 -9.60
C TYR A 99 4.74 2.31 -8.30
N GLY A 100 3.51 2.78 -8.44
CA GLY A 100 2.52 2.79 -7.36
C GLY A 100 1.79 1.46 -7.35
N ASN A 101 1.53 0.94 -6.15
CA ASN A 101 0.71 -0.24 -5.98
C ASN A 101 -0.39 0.04 -4.96
N THR A 102 -1.59 -0.41 -5.30
CA THR A 102 -2.77 -0.30 -4.45
C THR A 102 -3.40 -1.67 -4.33
N VAL A 103 -3.66 -2.08 -3.11
CA VAL A 103 -4.43 -3.29 -2.80
C VAL A 103 -5.75 -2.89 -2.16
N TYR A 104 -6.84 -3.54 -2.55
CA TYR A 104 -8.18 -3.24 -2.05
C TYR A 104 -9.02 -4.51 -1.96
N THR A 105 -9.97 -4.53 -1.04
CA THR A 105 -10.99 -5.58 -0.92
C THR A 105 -12.19 -5.05 -0.16
N TYR A 106 -13.27 -5.81 -0.18
CA TYR A 106 -14.46 -5.53 0.61
C TYR A 106 -14.16 -5.64 2.12
N PRO A 107 -14.74 -4.75 2.94
CA PRO A 107 -14.69 -4.91 4.39
C PRO A 107 -15.38 -6.20 4.81
N SER A 108 -14.89 -6.82 5.89
CA SER A 108 -15.51 -7.99 6.49
C SER A 108 -15.40 -7.89 8.00
N GLU A 109 -16.47 -8.23 8.71
CA GLU A 109 -16.46 -8.37 10.17
C GLU A 109 -15.90 -9.73 10.62
N LYS A 110 -15.83 -10.71 9.70
CA LYS A 110 -15.43 -12.09 10.01
C LYS A 110 -13.94 -12.34 9.77
N TYR A 111 -13.32 -11.55 8.90
CA TYR A 111 -11.97 -11.81 8.42
C TYR A 111 -11.04 -10.64 8.71
N THR A 112 -9.86 -10.97 9.24
CA THR A 112 -8.74 -10.01 9.31
C THR A 112 -7.87 -10.19 8.08
N TYR A 113 -7.51 -9.09 7.42
CA TYR A 113 -6.60 -9.10 6.28
C TYR A 113 -5.18 -8.76 6.72
N GLU A 114 -4.24 -9.65 6.39
CA GLU A 114 -2.82 -9.38 6.50
C GLU A 114 -2.31 -8.83 5.16
N ILE A 115 -1.64 -7.68 5.23
CA ILE A 115 -1.02 -7.06 4.07
C ILE A 115 0.46 -7.42 4.06
N TYR A 116 0.89 -8.06 2.99
CA TYR A 116 2.28 -8.41 2.77
C TYR A 116 2.87 -7.54 1.66
N VAL A 117 4.14 -7.19 1.83
CA VAL A 117 4.95 -6.62 0.75
C VAL A 117 5.69 -7.77 0.09
N THR A 118 5.48 -7.95 -1.21
CA THR A 118 6.15 -8.94 -2.04
C THR A 118 7.19 -8.27 -2.93
N THR A 119 7.90 -9.07 -3.72
CA THR A 119 8.84 -8.57 -4.72
C THR A 119 8.15 -7.72 -5.80
N SER A 120 6.84 -7.86 -5.98
CA SER A 120 6.06 -7.25 -7.07
C SER A 120 4.91 -6.35 -6.61
N GLY A 121 4.60 -6.26 -5.31
CA GLY A 121 3.34 -5.65 -4.92
C GLY A 121 3.03 -5.71 -3.43
N PHE A 122 1.96 -5.05 -3.05
CA PHE A 122 1.19 -5.40 -1.87
C PHE A 122 0.20 -6.50 -2.22
N ILE A 123 0.04 -7.46 -1.31
CA ILE A 123 -0.99 -8.49 -1.40
C ILE A 123 -1.76 -8.51 -0.09
N ALA A 124 -3.09 -8.56 -0.20
CA ALA A 124 -3.97 -8.78 0.93
C ALA A 124 -4.29 -10.27 1.00
N ARG A 125 -4.07 -10.87 2.17
CA ARG A 125 -4.40 -12.27 2.44
C ARG A 125 -5.33 -12.32 3.63
N VAL A 126 -6.38 -13.13 3.53
CA VAL A 126 -7.22 -13.44 4.68
C VAL A 126 -6.40 -14.25 5.66
N ARG A 127 -6.38 -13.81 6.92
CA ARG A 127 -5.87 -14.62 8.02
C ARG A 127 -6.95 -15.65 8.36
N GLU A 128 -6.74 -16.89 7.96
CA GLU A 128 -7.50 -18.03 8.51
C GLU A 128 -7.00 -18.26 9.94
N GLU A 129 -7.94 -18.33 10.89
CA GLU A 129 -7.65 -18.71 12.29
C GLU A 129 -7.39 -20.20 12.42
#